data_AF-A0A7V9RMP9-F1
#
_entry.id   AF-A0A7V9RMP9-F1
#
_cell.length_a   1.000
_cell.length_b   1.000
_cell.length_c   1.000
_cell.angle_alpha   90.00
_cell.angle_beta   90.00
_cell.angle_gamma   90.00
#
_symmetry.space_group_name_H-M   'P 1'
#
loop_
_entity.id
_entity.type
_entity.pdbx_description
1 polymer ?
#
loop_
_entity_poly.entity_id
_entity_poly.type
_entity_poly.pdbx_seq_one_letter_code
_entity_poly.pdbx_strand_id
1 'polypeptide(L)' 'MLIVVVDASAVTDLLADTTRADAVAQQLEHAESLAAPEVLVVETTSALRPLASG' A
#
# COMPACT_ATOMS: atom_id res chain seq x y z
N MET A 1 19.10 -7.90 -6.97
CA MET A 1 18.45 -7.35 -5.78
C MET A 1 17.33 -6.42 -6.20
N LEU A 2 16.07 -6.80 -5.99
CA LEU A 2 14.92 -5.97 -6.31
C LEU A 2 14.37 -5.34 -5.02
N ILE A 3 14.53 -4.03 -4.88
CA ILE A 3 13.93 -3.24 -3.80
C ILE A 3 12.69 -2.56 -4.34
N VAL A 4 11.55 -2.75 -3.66
CA VAL A 4 10.30 -2.07 -4.00
C VAL A 4 10.05 -0.96 -2.98
N VAL A 5 9.82 0.25 -3.47
CA VAL A 5 9.36 1.36 -2.63
C VAL A 5 7.84 1.34 -2.61
N VAL A 6 7.27 1.17 -1.42
CA VAL A 6 5.82 1.09 -1.21
C VAL A 6 5.29 2.49 -0.91
N ASP A 7 4.36 2.95 -1.75
CA ASP A 7 3.66 4.21 -1.53
C ASP A 7 2.31 4.00 -0.81
N ALA A 8 1.72 5.10 -0.36
CA ALA A 8 0.47 5.06 0.40
C ALA A 8 -0.71 4.50 -0.41
N SER A 9 -0.70 4.64 -1.74
CA SER A 9 -1.79 4.17 -2.60
C SER A 9 -1.81 2.65 -2.71
N ALA A 10 -0.63 2.02 -2.81
CA ALA A 10 -0.48 0.57 -2.82
C ALA A 10 -0.95 -0.05 -1.49
N VAL A 11 -0.57 0.57 -0.35
CA VAL A 11 -1.06 0.12 0.96
C VAL A 11 -2.56 0.33 1.10
N THR A 12 -3.08 1.44 0.60
CA THR A 12 -4.53 1.73 0.64
C THR A 12 -5.31 0.70 -0.18
N ASP A 13 -4.83 0.29 -1.36
CA ASP A 13 -5.48 -0.76 -2.16
C ASP A 13 -5.57 -2.07 -1.41
N LEU A 14 -4.47 -2.49 -0.78
CA LEU A 14 -4.42 -3.74 -0.01
C LEU A 14 -5.36 -3.70 1.20
N LEU A 15 -5.41 -2.57 1.92
CA LEU A 15 -6.23 -2.45 3.13
C LEU A 15 -7.71 -2.24 2.84
N ALA A 16 -8.05 -1.56 1.74
CA ALA A 16 -9.42 -1.32 1.33
C ALA A 16 -9.97 -2.42 0.39
N ASP A 17 -9.20 -3.48 0.13
CA ASP A 17 -9.55 -4.60 -0.75
C ASP A 17 -10.06 -4.13 -2.13
N THR A 18 -9.31 -3.21 -2.74
CA THR A 18 -9.68 -2.67 -4.06
C THR A 18 -9.40 -3.68 -5.16
N THR A 19 -9.89 -3.42 -6.37
CA THR A 19 -9.63 -4.27 -7.56
C THR A 19 -8.14 -4.42 -7.91
N ARG A 20 -7.26 -3.58 -7.34
CA ARG A 20 -5.81 -3.65 -7.54
C ARG A 20 -5.08 -4.47 -6.46
N ALA A 21 -5.75 -4.84 -5.37
CA ALA A 21 -5.12 -5.48 -4.21
C ALA A 21 -4.31 -6.72 -4.59
N ASP A 22 -4.87 -7.64 -5.37
CA ASP A 22 -4.19 -8.87 -5.80
C ASP A 22 -2.93 -8.59 -6.64
N ALA A 23 -3.01 -7.60 -7.54
CA ALA A 23 -1.88 -7.22 -8.38
C ALA A 23 -0.75 -6.59 -7.55
N VAL A 24 -1.10 -5.76 -6.57
CA VAL A 24 -0.13 -5.16 -5.63
C VAL A 24 0.51 -6.25 -4.77
N ALA A 25 -0.30 -7.18 -4.22
CA ALA A 25 0.20 -8.29 -3.41
C ALA A 25 1.22 -9.15 -4.17
N GLN A 26 0.91 -9.54 -5.40
CA GLN A 26 1.84 -10.29 -6.25
C GLN A 26 3.14 -9.52 -6.50
N GLN A 27 3.09 -8.21 -6.73
CA GLN A 27 4.31 -7.42 -6.93
C GLN A 27 5.19 -7.37 -5.68
N LEU A 28 4.58 -7.31 -4.49
CA LEU A 28 5.30 -7.28 -3.21
C LEU A 28 5.90 -8.66 -2.86
N GLU A 29 5.25 -9.77 -3.22
CA GLU A 29 5.77 -11.13 -2.99
C GLU A 29 7.11 -11.39 -3.69
N HIS A 30 7.36 -10.74 -4.82
CA HIS A 30 8.61 -10.87 -5.58
C HIS A 30 9.70 -9.89 -5.13
N ALA A 31 9.40 -9.00 -4.18
CA ALA A 31 10.36 -8.04 -3.66
C ALA A 31 11.33 -8.72 -2.69
N GLU A 32 12.62 -8.51 -2.89
CA GLU A 32 13.64 -9.00 -1.95
C GLU A 32 13.71 -8.12 -0.70
N SER A 33 13.36 -6.84 -0.84
CA SER A 33 13.26 -5.88 0.25
C SER A 33 12.22 -4.81 -0.05
N LEU A 34 11.62 -4.28 1.01
CA LEU A 34 10.63 -3.22 0.96
C LEU A 34 11.17 -1.97 1.63
N ALA A 35 11.01 -0.83 0.97
CA ALA A 35 11.29 0.49 1.53
C ALA A 35 10.00 1.33 1.51
N ALA A 36 9.88 2.27 2.44
CA ALA A 36 8.74 3.17 2.52
C ALA A 36 9.17 4.55 3.01
N PRO A 37 8.50 5.63 2.58
CA PRO A 37 8.71 6.95 3.15
C PRO A 37 8.17 7.02 4.59
N GLU A 38 8.78 7.85 5.45
CA GLU A 38 8.36 8.00 6.85
C GLU A 38 6.90 8.49 6.99
N VAL A 39 6.41 9.23 6.00
CA VAL A 39 5.04 9.77 5.97
C VAL A 39 3.97 8.76 5.57
N LEU A 40 4.35 7.54 5.17
CA LEU A 40 3.45 6.52 4.63
C LEU A 40 2.21 6.30 5.53
N VAL A 41 2.43 6.18 6.84
CA VAL A 41 1.35 5.94 7.82
C VAL A 41 0.32 7.08 7.82
N VAL A 42 0.79 8.33 7.74
CA VAL A 42 -0.09 9.52 7.75
C VAL A 42 -0.90 9.58 6.45
N GLU A 43 -0.27 9.31 5.32
CA GLU A 43 -0.92 9.33 4.01
C GLU A 43 -1.96 8.21 3.88
N THR A 44 -1.61 6.97 4.23
CA THR A 44 -2.53 5.82 4.18
C THR A 44 -3.71 6.02 5.12
N THR A 45 -3.50 6.45 6.36
CA THR A 45 -4.60 6.68 7.32
C THR A 45 -5.52 7.82 6.89
N SER A 46 -4.97 8.86 6.26
CA SER A 46 -5.76 9.96 5.70
C SER A 46 -6.61 9.50 4.50
N ALA A 47 -6.06 8.62 3.65
CA ALA A 47 -6.77 8.06 2.51
C ALA A 47 -7.88 7.07 2.90
N LEU A 48 -7.69 6.27 3.96
CA LEU A 48 -8.68 5.31 4.44
C LEU A 48 -9.81 5.93 5.26
N ARG A 49 -9.58 7.07 5.92
CA ARG A 49 -10.56 7.69 6.83
C ARG A 49 -11.95 7.92 6.20
N PRO A 50 -12.08 8.44 4.96
CA PRO A 50 -13.38 8.59 4.32
C PRO A 50 -14.11 7.25 4.08
N LEU A 51 -13.37 6.17 3.88
CA LEU A 51 -13.92 4.84 3.56
C LEU A 51 -14.47 4.13 4.81
N ALA A 52 -13.90 4.38 5.99
CA ALA A 52 -14.39 3.83 7.26
C ALA A 52 -15.65 4.53 7.80
N SER A 53 -16.05 5.65 7.18
CA SER A 53 -17.15 6.50 7.65
C SER A 53 -18.47 6.28 6.87
N GLY A 54 -18.45 5.38 5.87
CA GLY A 54 -19.62 4.95 5.09
C GLY A 54 -20.12 3.59 5.55
#